data_AF-A0A519GEU6-F1
#
_entry.id   AF-A0A519GEU6-F1
#
_cell.length_a   1.000
_cell.length_b   1.000
_cell.length_c   1.000
_cell.angle_alpha   90.00
_cell.angle_beta   90.00
_cell.angle_gamma   90.00
#
_symmetry.space_group_name_H-M   'P 1'
#
loop_
_entity.id
_entity.type
_entity.pdbx_description
1 polymer ?
#
loop_
_entity_poly.entity_id
_entity_poly.type
_entity_poly.pdbx_seq_one_letter_code
_entity_poly.pdbx_strand_id
1 'polypeptide(L)'
;LAAMAEKHESVGEVRGRGLFWAIELVTDSETREPLVPFNASGPDAAPMAAFTAACKKAGLWPFTHFNRVHVAPPLVISEDDLVRGLDIIDEALSVTDAAAADARAARA
;
A
#
# COMPACT_ATOMS: atom_id res chain seq x y z
N LEU A 1 -5.65 5.37 9.24
CA LEU A 1 -5.07 5.51 7.88
C LEU A 1 -4.08 6.67 7.78
N ALA A 2 -4.39 7.91 8.20
CA ALA A 2 -3.38 8.99 8.19
C ALA A 2 -2.10 8.64 8.98
N ALA A 3 -2.24 7.96 10.11
CA ALA A 3 -1.12 7.42 10.89
C ALA A 3 -0.21 6.45 10.10
N MET A 4 -0.72 5.74 9.09
CA MET A 4 0.11 4.90 8.22
C MET A 4 1.07 5.76 7.38
N ALA A 5 0.64 6.95 6.94
CA ALA A 5 1.51 7.88 6.21
C ALA A 5 2.64 8.47 7.08
N GLU A 6 2.43 8.53 8.40
CA GLU A 6 3.48 8.95 9.34
C GLU A 6 4.48 7.83 9.63
N LYS A 7 4.02 6.57 9.58
CA LYS A 7 4.82 5.39 9.90
C LYS A 7 5.59 4.81 8.70
N HIS A 8 5.00 4.90 7.50
CA HIS A 8 5.48 4.24 6.29
C HIS A 8 5.87 5.28 5.25
N GLU A 9 7.17 5.37 4.97
CA GLU A 9 7.72 6.32 4.00
C GLU A 9 7.29 6.05 2.55
N SER A 10 6.88 4.82 2.24
CA SER A 10 6.31 4.49 0.94
C SER A 10 4.89 5.03 0.75
N VAL A 11 4.23 5.55 1.79
CA VAL A 11 2.86 6.10 1.68
C VAL A 11 2.93 7.60 1.36
N GLY A 12 2.65 7.94 0.10
CA GLY A 12 2.68 9.33 -0.37
C GLY A 12 1.37 10.09 -0.13
N GLU A 13 0.23 9.38 -0.19
CA GLU A 13 -1.06 10.00 0.07
C GLU A 13 -2.08 8.98 0.56
N VAL A 14 -2.94 9.42 1.48
CA VAL A 14 -4.13 8.70 1.93
C VAL A 14 -5.33 9.59 1.68
N ARG A 15 -6.31 9.10 0.91
CA ARG A 15 -7.53 9.85 0.58
C ARG A 15 -8.76 8.97 0.58
N GLY A 16 -9.90 9.50 0.99
CA GLY A 16 -11.15 8.74 1.02
C GLY A 16 -12.26 9.39 1.82
N ARG A 17 -13.44 8.77 1.78
CA ARG A 17 -14.64 9.14 2.54
C ARG A 17 -15.44 7.88 2.88
N GLY A 18 -16.03 7.84 4.08
CA GLY A 18 -16.78 6.66 4.54
C GLY A 18 -15.89 5.42 4.59
N LEU A 19 -16.34 4.32 3.98
CA LEU A 19 -15.59 3.06 3.84
C LEU A 19 -14.96 2.90 2.44
N PHE A 20 -14.60 4.01 1.79
CA PHE A 20 -13.88 3.95 0.51
C PHE A 20 -12.65 4.85 0.53
N TRP A 21 -11.48 4.21 0.59
CA TRP A 21 -10.19 4.86 0.71
C TRP A 21 -9.18 4.33 -0.30
N ALA A 22 -8.24 5.18 -0.68
CA ALA A 22 -7.05 4.83 -1.43
C ALA A 22 -5.80 5.23 -0.63
N ILE A 23 -4.82 4.34 -0.64
CA ILE A 23 -3.47 4.55 -0.15
C ILE A 23 -2.57 4.52 -1.38
N GLU A 24 -1.88 5.62 -1.66
CA GLU A 24 -1.00 5.77 -2.80
C GLU A 24 0.45 5.57 -2.40
N LEU A 25 1.11 4.62 -3.07
CA LEU A 25 2.47 4.21 -2.75
C LEU A 25 3.46 4.86 -3.71
N VAL A 26 4.52 5.42 -3.15
CA VAL A 26 5.53 6.23 -3.83
C VAL A 26 6.92 5.75 -3.44
N THR A 27 7.90 6.04 -4.28
CA THR A 27 9.32 5.87 -3.92
C THR A 27 9.80 6.99 -2.99
N ASP A 28 9.19 8.17 -3.08
CA ASP A 28 9.55 9.35 -2.31
C ASP A 28 8.31 10.22 -2.07
N SER A 29 8.06 10.59 -0.81
CA SER A 29 6.89 11.34 -0.38
C SER A 29 6.90 12.80 -0.83
N GLU A 30 8.07 13.41 -1.04
CA GLU A 30 8.21 14.79 -1.49
C GLU A 30 7.95 14.91 -3.00
N THR A 31 8.56 14.05 -3.80
CA THR A 31 8.42 14.05 -5.26
C THR A 31 7.12 13.40 -5.74
N ARG A 32 6.51 12.55 -4.90
CA ARG A 32 5.35 11.71 -5.20
C ARG A 32 5.57 10.80 -6.42
N GLU A 33 6.81 10.42 -6.71
CA GLU A 33 7.11 9.49 -7.79
C GLU A 33 6.53 8.09 -7.47
N PRO A 34 5.68 7.50 -8.32
CA PRO A 34 5.02 6.22 -8.04
C PRO A 34 6.00 5.09 -7.70
N LEU A 35 5.63 4.23 -6.75
CA LEU A 35 6.45 3.07 -6.36
C LEU A 35 6.73 2.11 -7.53
N VAL A 36 5.75 2.00 -8.44
CA VAL A 36 5.86 1.20 -9.67
C VAL A 36 5.40 2.06 -10.85
N PRO A 37 5.95 1.83 -12.07
CA PRO A 37 5.50 2.52 -13.27
C PRO A 37 4.00 2.37 -13.54
N PHE A 38 3.45 3.30 -14.32
CA PHE A 38 2.08 3.17 -14.83
C PHE A 38 1.93 1.86 -15.60
N ASN A 39 0.92 1.06 -15.24
CA ASN A 39 0.66 -0.25 -15.85
C ASN A 39 1.88 -1.20 -15.81
N ALA A 40 2.66 -1.14 -14.74
CA ALA A 40 3.78 -2.05 -14.50
C ALA A 40 3.34 -3.52 -14.59
N SER A 41 4.23 -4.35 -15.12
CA SER A 41 4.03 -5.80 -15.26
C SER A 41 5.36 -6.53 -15.07
N GLY A 42 5.30 -7.84 -14.83
CA GLY A 42 6.51 -8.64 -14.64
C GLY A 42 7.37 -8.11 -13.48
N PRO A 43 8.70 -7.97 -13.67
CA PRO A 43 9.61 -7.48 -12.64
C PRO A 43 9.25 -6.08 -12.11
N ASP A 44 8.76 -5.18 -12.95
CA ASP A 44 8.42 -3.80 -12.55
C ASP A 44 7.24 -3.75 -11.58
N ALA A 45 6.38 -4.78 -11.57
CA ALA A 45 5.26 -4.90 -10.64
C ALA A 45 5.63 -5.67 -9.36
N ALA A 46 6.87 -6.14 -9.22
CA ALA A 46 7.29 -6.99 -8.11
C ALA A 46 7.03 -6.39 -6.72
N PRO A 47 7.24 -5.07 -6.46
CA PRO A 47 6.92 -4.49 -5.16
C PRO A 47 5.45 -4.64 -4.77
N MET A 48 4.53 -4.34 -5.70
CA MET A 48 3.08 -4.45 -5.47
C MET A 48 2.62 -5.90 -5.38
N ALA A 49 3.26 -6.80 -6.14
CA ALA A 49 3.00 -8.24 -6.05
C ALA A 49 3.44 -8.79 -4.68
N ALA A 50 4.59 -8.37 -4.17
CA ALA A 50 5.10 -8.76 -2.86
C ALA A 50 4.20 -8.24 -1.72
N PHE A 51 3.78 -6.98 -1.78
CA PHE A 51 2.78 -6.41 -0.86
C PHE A 51 1.48 -7.22 -0.87
N THR A 52 0.94 -7.50 -2.06
CA THR A 52 -0.29 -8.27 -2.22
C THR A 52 -0.14 -9.69 -1.65
N ALA A 53 1.01 -10.32 -1.87
CA ALA A 53 1.31 -11.65 -1.34
C ALA A 53 1.42 -11.63 0.19
N ALA A 54 2.02 -10.60 0.79
CA ALA A 54 2.10 -10.42 2.24
C ALA A 54 0.70 -10.30 2.87
N CYS A 55 -0.16 -9.43 2.32
CA CYS A 55 -1.56 -9.32 2.74
C CYS A 55 -2.30 -10.67 2.68
N LYS A 56 -2.18 -11.38 1.54
CA LYS A 56 -2.85 -12.68 1.34
C LYS A 56 -2.35 -13.74 2.31
N LYS A 57 -1.04 -13.78 2.58
CA LYS A 57 -0.45 -14.69 3.56
C LYS A 57 -0.96 -14.43 4.97
N ALA A 58 -1.23 -13.17 5.31
CA ALA A 58 -1.80 -12.75 6.59
C ALA A 58 -3.33 -12.88 6.66
N GLY A 59 -4.01 -13.32 5.59
CA GLY A 59 -5.45 -13.56 5.57
C GLY A 59 -6.30 -12.42 5.01
N LEU A 60 -5.70 -11.38 4.43
CA LEU A 60 -6.40 -10.28 3.77
C LEU A 60 -6.35 -10.44 2.25
N TRP A 61 -7.48 -10.23 1.57
CA TRP A 61 -7.52 -10.11 0.11
C TRP A 61 -7.57 -8.63 -0.32
N PRO A 62 -6.42 -7.99 -0.61
CA PRO A 62 -6.40 -6.57 -0.92
C PRO A 62 -6.84 -6.29 -2.36
N PHE A 63 -7.37 -5.09 -2.60
CA PHE A 63 -7.54 -4.55 -3.95
C PHE A 63 -6.39 -3.59 -4.25
N THR A 64 -5.51 -3.98 -5.17
CA THR A 64 -4.41 -3.14 -5.65
C THR A 64 -4.63 -2.73 -7.10
N HIS A 65 -4.31 -1.49 -7.44
CA HIS A 65 -4.37 -0.99 -8.80
C HIS A 65 -3.18 -0.06 -9.06
N PHE A 66 -2.23 -0.53 -9.88
CA PHE A 66 -0.90 0.07 -10.05
C PHE A 66 -0.24 0.28 -8.68
N ASN A 67 0.20 1.49 -8.36
CA ASN A 67 0.82 1.86 -7.09
C ASN A 67 -0.18 2.14 -5.96
N ARG A 68 -1.47 1.79 -6.11
CA ARG A 68 -2.50 2.10 -5.10
C ARG A 68 -3.09 0.85 -4.47
N VAL A 69 -3.40 0.96 -3.19
CA VAL A 69 -4.20 0.00 -2.42
C VAL A 69 -5.54 0.66 -2.11
N HIS A 70 -6.66 -0.02 -2.36
CA HIS A 70 -7.97 0.50 -1.97
C HIS A 70 -8.54 -0.28 -0.80
N VAL A 71 -9.02 0.45 0.20
CA VAL A 71 -9.78 -0.09 1.33
C VAL A 71 -11.25 0.20 1.05
N ALA A 72 -11.96 -0.84 0.60
CA ALA A 72 -13.35 -0.79 0.18
C ALA A 72 -14.12 -2.02 0.68
N PRO A 73 -14.21 -2.23 2.01
CA PRO A 73 -14.89 -3.41 2.56
C PRO A 73 -16.41 -3.37 2.29
N PRO A 74 -17.10 -4.51 2.43
CA PRO A 74 -18.56 -4.52 2.49
C PRO A 74 -19.08 -3.55 3.56
N LEU A 75 -20.21 -2.89 3.29
CA LEU A 75 -20.78 -1.89 4.23
C LEU A 75 -21.33 -2.49 5.53
N VAL A 76 -21.40 -3.82 5.60
CA VAL A 76 -21.80 -4.58 6.80
C VAL A 76 -20.61 -5.10 7.60
N ILE A 77 -19.38 -4.68 7.27
CA ILE A 77 -18.16 -5.10 7.98
C ILE A 77 -18.24 -4.73 9.47
N SER A 78 -17.74 -5.64 10.33
CA SER A 78 -17.59 -5.35 11.75
C SER A 78 -16.39 -4.42 11.99
N GLU A 79 -16.39 -3.67 13.08
CA GLU A 79 -15.23 -2.85 13.45
C GLU A 79 -13.98 -3.71 13.66
N ASP A 80 -14.14 -4.88 14.30
CA ASP A 80 -13.04 -5.81 14.53
C ASP A 80 -12.40 -6.33 13.23
N ASP A 81 -13.23 -6.70 12.23
CA ASP A 81 -12.73 -7.11 10.91
C ASP A 81 -12.03 -5.96 10.19
N LEU A 82 -12.59 -4.75 10.29
CA LEU A 82 -12.00 -3.56 9.71
C LEU A 82 -10.62 -3.29 10.31
N VAL A 83 -10.51 -3.26 11.64
CA VAL A 83 -9.24 -3.03 12.34
C VAL A 83 -8.23 -4.11 11.99
N ARG A 84 -8.61 -5.40 12.05
CA ARG A 84 -7.73 -6.51 11.64
C ARG A 84 -7.22 -6.35 10.21
N GLY A 85 -8.09 -5.98 9.27
CA GLY A 85 -7.69 -5.76 7.88
C GLY A 85 -6.74 -4.58 7.73
N LEU A 86 -6.94 -3.50 8.49
CA LEU A 86 -6.05 -2.35 8.52
C LEU A 86 -4.68 -2.68 9.13
N ASP A 87 -4.64 -3.47 10.20
CA ASP A 87 -3.38 -3.92 10.83
C ASP A 87 -2.56 -4.76 9.85
N ILE A 88 -3.21 -5.65 9.09
CA ILE A 88 -2.53 -6.44 8.05
C ILE A 88 -1.96 -5.53 6.95
N ILE A 89 -2.69 -4.48 6.54
CA ILE A 89 -2.19 -3.52 5.55
C ILE A 89 -0.98 -2.77 6.12
N ASP A 90 -1.06 -2.29 7.36
CA ASP A 90 0.02 -1.57 8.05
C ASP A 90 1.31 -2.41 8.08
N GLU A 91 1.22 -3.66 8.53
CA GLU A 91 2.37 -4.56 8.53
C GLU A 91 2.93 -4.81 7.13
N ALA A 92 2.05 -5.05 6.14
CA ALA A 92 2.45 -5.31 4.76
C ALA A 92 3.11 -4.10 4.07
N LEU A 93 2.81 -2.86 4.48
CA LEU A 93 3.46 -1.66 3.97
C LEU A 93 4.97 -1.64 4.25
N SER A 94 5.45 -2.40 5.25
CA SER A 94 6.90 -2.57 5.47
C SER A 94 7.62 -3.19 4.26
N VAL A 95 6.91 -3.98 3.45
CA VAL A 95 7.44 -4.53 2.18
C VAL A 95 7.64 -3.43 1.15
N THR A 96 6.73 -2.47 1.10
CA THR A 96 6.78 -1.37 0.13
C THR A 96 7.74 -0.27 0.58
N ASP A 97 7.95 -0.09 1.88
CA ASP A 97 9.00 0.77 2.42
C ASP A 97 10.39 0.27 2.00
N ALA A 98 10.66 -1.03 2.16
CA ALA A 98 11.93 -1.62 1.72
C ALA A 98 12.14 -1.41 0.20
N ALA A 99 11.10 -1.62 -0.61
CA ALA A 99 11.18 -1.39 -2.05
C ALA A 99 11.40 0.10 -2.41
N ALA A 100 10.77 1.03 -1.68
CA ALA A 100 10.98 2.47 -1.85
C ALA A 100 12.40 2.90 -1.46
N ALA A 101 12.94 2.34 -0.38
CA ALA A 101 14.34 2.54 0.03
C ALA A 101 15.32 2.03 -1.03
N ASP A 102 15.12 0.81 -1.55
CA ASP A 102 15.95 0.22 -2.60
C ASP A 102 15.92 1.07 -3.88
N ALA A 103 14.73 1.54 -4.28
CA ALA A 103 14.56 2.39 -5.47
C ALA A 103 15.29 3.74 -5.34
N ARG A 104 15.27 4.37 -4.15
CA ARG A 104 16.02 5.60 -3.87
C ARG A 104 17.53 5.33 -3.84
N ALA A 105 17.96 4.24 -3.22
CA ALA A 105 19.37 3.85 -3.16
C ALA A 105 19.97 3.60 -4.56
N ALA A 106 19.20 3.03 -5.49
CA ALA A 106 19.63 2.82 -6.87
C ALA A 106 19.79 4.11 -7.70
N ARG A 107 19.30 5.25 -7.20
CA ARG A 107 19.37 6.57 -7.85
C ARG A 107 20.49 7.47 -7.29
N ALA A 108 21.09 7.09 -6.16
CA ALA A 108 22.19 7.80 -5.50
C ALA A 108 23.56 7.39 -6.09
#